data_AF-A0A2T2VGG7-F1
#
_entry.id   AF-A0A2T2VGG7-F1
#
_cell.length_a   1.000
_cell.length_b   1.000
_cell.length_c   1.000
_cell.angle_alpha   90.00
_cell.angle_beta   90.00
_cell.angle_gamma   90.00
#
_symmetry.space_group_name_H-M   'P 1'
#
loop_
_entity.id
_entity.type
_entity.pdbx_description
1 polymer ?
#
loop_
_entity_poly.entity_id
_entity_poly.type
_entity_poly.pdbx_seq_one_letter_code
_entity_poly.pdbx_strand_id
1 'polypeptide(L)'
;MAQTDRDPRESTLTILKRLWGVLAPYKARVAGVALLISFSSALAAAGPQFVRYAFDVVIPQGSGTLFLWFGLAFAGFYLFRAVVEYGGMYWSFALTQQVVSDVRMQAYDHLLTLPVSRFSNEQSGSLSSRVVSD
;
A
#
# COMPACT_ATOMS: atom_id res chain seq x y z
N MET A 1 -25.20 4.26 27.77
CA MET A 1 -24.59 5.41 27.10
C MET A 1 -23.34 5.79 27.89
N ALA A 2 -22.16 5.35 27.46
CA ALA A 2 -20.89 5.79 28.04
C ALA A 2 -20.12 6.48 26.92
N GLN A 3 -20.08 7.80 26.98
CA GLN A 3 -19.24 8.63 26.13
C GLN A 3 -17.80 8.25 26.39
N THR A 4 -17.14 7.63 25.40
CA THR A 4 -15.70 7.55 25.35
C THR A 4 -15.20 8.98 25.15
N ASP A 5 -14.85 9.63 26.25
CA ASP A 5 -14.17 10.91 26.29
C ASP A 5 -12.80 10.74 25.60
N ARG A 6 -12.78 10.88 24.27
CA ARG A 6 -11.55 10.93 23.48
C ARG A 6 -10.99 12.32 23.66
N ASP A 7 -10.02 12.44 24.56
CA ASP A 7 -9.21 13.64 24.72
C ASP A 7 -8.74 14.12 23.31
N PRO A 8 -9.18 15.31 22.82
CA PRO A 8 -8.95 15.76 21.44
C PRO A 8 -7.47 16.05 21.10
N ARG A 9 -6.53 15.70 21.99
CA ARG A 9 -5.11 16.05 21.93
C ARG A 9 -4.15 14.88 22.12
N GLU A 10 -4.56 13.62 21.95
CA GLU A 10 -3.56 12.63 21.50
C GLU A 10 -3.16 13.02 20.07
N SER A 11 -2.07 13.79 19.98
CA SER A 11 -1.53 14.30 18.71
C SER A 11 -1.46 13.16 17.70
N THR A 12 -2.06 13.34 16.52
CA THR A 12 -2.00 12.37 15.41
C THR A 12 -0.56 11.92 15.16
N LEU A 13 0.41 12.79 15.43
CA LEU A 13 1.84 12.50 15.37
C LEU A 13 2.28 11.42 16.37
N THR A 14 1.72 11.37 17.58
CA THR A 14 2.00 10.33 18.58
C THR A 14 1.49 8.97 18.11
N ILE A 15 0.27 8.91 17.56
CA ILE A 15 -0.30 7.69 16.98
C ILE A 15 0.54 7.23 15.79
N LEU A 16 0.91 8.16 14.90
CA LEU A 16 1.76 7.90 13.74
C LEU A 16 3.13 7.38 14.15
N LYS A 17 3.74 7.96 15.20
CA LYS A 17 5.03 7.54 15.74
C LYS A 17 4.98 6.15 16.38
N ARG A 18 3.86 5.80 17.02
CA ARG A 18 3.62 4.46 17.60
C ARG A 18 3.44 3.42 16.48
N LEU A 19 2.67 3.73 15.45
CA LEU A 19 2.54 2.92 14.23
C LEU A 19 3.88 2.75 13.52
N TRP A 20 4.69 3.81 13.47
CA TRP A 20 6.02 3.76 12.88
C TRP A 20 6.97 2.83 13.64
N GLY A 21 6.75 2.64 14.94
CA GLY A 21 7.44 1.64 15.76
C GLY A 21 7.12 0.20 15.32
N VAL A 22 5.85 -0.07 14.99
CA VAL A 22 5.39 -1.39 14.48
C VAL A 22 5.87 -1.65 13.06
N LEU A 23 5.94 -0.62 12.21
CA LEU A 23 6.48 -0.71 10.85
C LEU A 23 8.01 -0.67 10.81
N ALA A 24 8.68 -0.40 11.94
CA ALA A 24 10.13 -0.24 12.01
C ALA A 24 10.97 -1.43 11.47
N PRO A 25 10.60 -2.71 11.71
CA PRO A 25 11.33 -3.83 11.11
C PRO A 25 11.13 -3.94 9.59
N TYR A 26 10.10 -3.29 9.04
CA TYR A 26 9.73 -3.34 7.62
C TYR A 26 10.24 -2.14 6.79
N LYS A 27 11.00 -1.21 7.38
CA LYS A 27 11.43 0.06 6.74
C LYS A 27 12.06 -0.13 5.36
N ALA A 28 12.93 -1.11 5.19
CA ALA A 28 13.59 -1.36 3.90
C ALA A 28 12.59 -1.84 2.82
N ARG A 29 11.63 -2.70 3.20
CA ARG A 29 10.59 -3.18 2.28
C ARG A 29 9.60 -2.08 1.93
N VAL A 30 9.19 -1.27 2.92
CA VAL A 30 8.34 -0.09 2.72
C VAL A 30 9.00 0.93 1.80
N ALA A 31 10.29 1.22 2.01
CA ALA A 31 11.07 2.10 1.13
C ALA A 31 11.14 1.55 -0.30
N GLY A 32 11.36 0.24 -0.45
CA GLY A 32 11.35 -0.43 -1.76
C GLY A 32 10.02 -0.27 -2.49
N VAL A 33 8.89 -0.52 -1.82
CA VAL A 33 7.55 -0.34 -2.38
C VAL A 33 7.29 1.13 -2.73
N ALA A 34 7.65 2.07 -1.84
CA ALA A 34 7.49 3.49 -2.08
C ALA A 34 8.29 3.98 -3.30
N LEU A 35 9.54 3.49 -3.47
CA LEU A 35 10.35 3.78 -4.64
C LEU A 35 9.71 3.22 -5.91
N LEU A 36 9.19 1.99 -5.86
CA LEU A 36 8.56 1.35 -7.02
C LEU A 36 7.30 2.09 -7.49
N ILE A 37 6.45 2.51 -6.55
CA ILE A 37 5.26 3.33 -6.81
C ILE A 37 5.65 4.72 -7.33
N SER A 38 6.68 5.33 -6.77
CA SER A 38 7.17 6.63 -7.24
C SER A 38 7.69 6.53 -8.68
N PHE A 39 8.43 5.46 -8.98
CA PHE A 39 8.92 5.17 -10.32
C PHE A 39 7.78 4.91 -11.31
N SER A 40 6.76 4.12 -10.94
CA SER A 40 5.59 3.89 -11.81
C SER A 40 4.82 5.19 -12.10
N SER A 41 4.69 6.07 -11.11
CA SER A 41 4.13 7.42 -11.30
C SER A 41 4.95 8.26 -12.27
N ALA A 42 6.28 8.20 -12.21
CA ALA A 42 7.13 8.89 -13.18
C ALA A 42 6.95 8.34 -14.60
N LEU A 43 6.83 7.01 -14.76
CA LEU A 43 6.50 6.37 -16.03
C LEU A 43 5.15 6.81 -16.57
N ALA A 44 4.17 7.09 -15.71
CA ALA A 44 2.86 7.55 -16.15
C ALA A 44 2.94 8.89 -16.91
N ALA A 45 3.88 9.76 -16.56
CA ALA A 45 4.11 11.03 -17.25
C ALA A 45 4.71 10.87 -18.66
N ALA A 46 5.29 9.70 -18.98
CA ALA A 46 5.82 9.44 -20.32
C ALA A 46 4.70 9.11 -21.34
N GLY A 47 3.51 8.68 -20.90
CA GLY A 47 2.38 8.36 -21.78
C GLY A 47 1.99 9.50 -22.73
N PRO A 48 1.73 10.73 -22.23
CA PRO A 48 1.44 11.89 -23.09
C PRO A 48 2.56 12.24 -24.07
N GLN A 49 3.83 11.97 -23.75
CA GLN A 49 4.95 12.25 -24.66
C GLN A 49 4.94 11.30 -25.87
N PHE A 50 4.57 10.03 -25.67
CA PHE A 50 4.37 9.11 -26.80
C PHE A 50 3.26 9.60 -27.73
N VAL A 51 2.12 10.04 -27.16
CA VAL A 51 1.01 10.57 -27.97
C VAL A 51 1.48 11.78 -28.77
N ARG A 52 2.16 12.74 -28.13
CA ARG A 52 2.72 13.90 -28.82
C ARG A 52 3.66 13.50 -29.96
N TYR A 53 4.59 12.58 -29.71
CA TYR A 53 5.53 12.13 -30.75
C TYR A 53 4.83 11.42 -31.91
N ALA A 54 3.76 10.66 -31.62
CA ALA A 54 2.94 10.02 -32.65
C ALA A 54 2.34 11.07 -33.61
N PHE A 55 1.76 12.14 -33.05
CA PHE A 55 1.16 13.21 -33.85
C PHE A 55 2.17 14.11 -34.55
N ASP A 56 3.27 14.47 -33.89
CA ASP A 56 4.23 15.45 -34.39
C ASP A 56 5.19 14.85 -35.44
N VAL A 57 5.52 13.56 -35.34
CA VAL A 57 6.60 12.93 -36.14
C VAL A 57 6.10 11.74 -36.95
N VAL A 58 5.38 10.82 -36.31
CA VAL A 58 5.05 9.52 -36.92
C VAL A 58 3.98 9.67 -38.00
N ILE A 59 2.91 10.40 -37.72
CA ILE A 59 1.81 10.64 -38.68
C ILE A 59 2.26 11.50 -39.88
N PRO A 60 2.98 12.63 -39.70
CA PRO A 60 3.38 13.49 -40.82
C PRO A 60 4.40 12.86 -41.76
N GLN A 61 5.25 11.94 -41.28
CA GLN A 61 6.24 11.26 -42.13
C GLN A 61 5.63 10.29 -43.14
N GLY A 62 4.41 9.78 -42.91
CA GLY A 62 3.70 8.88 -43.83
C GLY A 62 4.37 7.53 -44.09
N SER A 63 5.42 7.15 -43.34
CA SER A 63 6.14 5.89 -43.48
C SER A 63 5.49 4.79 -42.65
N GLY A 64 4.88 3.80 -43.32
CA GLY A 64 4.24 2.65 -42.66
C GLY A 64 5.21 1.84 -41.78
N THR A 65 6.48 1.76 -42.17
CA THR A 65 7.53 1.09 -41.37
C THR A 65 7.78 1.82 -40.05
N LEU A 66 7.87 3.16 -40.08
CA LEU A 66 8.11 3.95 -38.88
C LEU A 66 6.91 3.91 -37.93
N PHE A 67 5.70 3.91 -38.49
CA PHE A 67 4.45 3.71 -37.74
C PHE A 67 4.41 2.35 -37.04
N LEU A 68 4.78 1.26 -37.72
CA LEU A 68 4.82 -0.08 -37.14
C LEU A 68 5.83 -0.17 -35.99
N TRP A 69 7.07 0.29 -36.19
CA TRP A 69 8.10 0.28 -35.14
C TRP A 69 7.71 1.13 -33.94
N PHE A 70 7.14 2.31 -34.18
CA PHE A 70 6.63 3.17 -33.11
C PHE A 70 5.50 2.49 -32.33
N GLY A 71 4.52 1.89 -33.02
CA GLY A 71 3.43 1.14 -32.39
C GLY A 71 3.93 -0.02 -31.54
N LEU A 72 4.94 -0.76 -32.01
CA LEU A 72 5.57 -1.84 -31.26
C LEU A 72 6.28 -1.33 -30.00
N ALA A 73 7.03 -0.23 -30.12
CA ALA A 73 7.70 0.41 -28.99
C ALA A 73 6.70 0.95 -27.95
N PHE A 74 5.60 1.54 -28.41
CA PHE A 74 4.51 2.04 -27.58
C PHE A 74 3.82 0.90 -26.81
N ALA A 75 3.49 -0.19 -27.51
CA ALA A 75 2.91 -1.38 -26.89
C ALA A 75 3.89 -1.99 -25.86
N GLY A 76 5.17 -2.12 -26.20
CA GLY A 76 6.21 -2.60 -25.30
C GLY A 76 6.37 -1.73 -24.05
N PHE A 77 6.33 -0.41 -24.21
CA PHE A 77 6.38 0.54 -23.09
C PHE A 77 5.19 0.35 -22.14
N TYR A 78 3.97 0.28 -22.67
CA TYR A 78 2.78 0.07 -21.84
C TYR A 78 2.75 -1.30 -21.17
N LEU A 79 3.23 -2.34 -21.85
CA LEU A 79 3.37 -3.67 -21.26
C LEU A 79 4.37 -3.66 -20.09
N PHE A 80 5.54 -3.03 -20.29
CA PHE A 80 6.54 -2.85 -19.24
C PHE A 80 5.98 -2.06 -18.05
N ARG A 81 5.30 -0.94 -18.33
CA ARG A 81 4.64 -0.13 -17.31
C ARG A 81 3.62 -0.95 -16.51
N ALA A 82 2.78 -1.75 -17.18
CA ALA A 82 1.80 -2.60 -16.52
C ALA A 82 2.46 -3.64 -15.61
N VAL A 83 3.58 -4.25 -16.03
CA VAL A 83 4.35 -5.18 -15.20
C VAL A 83 4.91 -4.49 -13.95
N VAL A 84 5.47 -3.28 -14.09
CA VAL A 84 5.99 -2.50 -12.96
C VAL A 84 4.86 -2.11 -11.99
N GLU A 85 3.74 -1.60 -12.49
CA GLU A 85 2.57 -1.24 -11.68
C GLU A 85 2.01 -2.46 -10.95
N TYR A 86 1.84 -3.58 -11.64
CA TYR A 86 1.36 -4.82 -11.05
C TYR A 86 2.31 -5.37 -9.99
N GLY A 87 3.63 -5.36 -10.27
CA GLY A 87 4.65 -5.78 -9.30
C GLY A 87 4.63 -4.93 -8.03
N GLY A 88 4.50 -3.61 -8.18
CA GLY A 88 4.36 -2.68 -7.04
C GLY A 88 3.09 -2.92 -6.23
N MET A 89 1.96 -3.14 -6.92
CA MET A 89 0.69 -3.49 -6.28
C MET A 89 0.80 -4.80 -5.49
N TYR A 90 1.35 -5.85 -6.10
CA TYR A 90 1.49 -7.16 -5.48
C TYR A 90 2.41 -7.10 -4.25
N TRP A 91 3.56 -6.44 -4.34
CA TRP A 91 4.46 -6.25 -3.21
C TRP A 91 3.82 -5.43 -2.08
N SER A 92 3.10 -4.36 -2.41
CA SER A 92 2.37 -3.55 -1.43
C SER A 92 1.32 -4.37 -0.69
N PHE A 93 0.56 -5.19 -1.43
CA PHE A 93 -0.44 -6.08 -0.85
C PHE A 93 0.19 -7.14 0.06
N ALA A 94 1.25 -7.81 -0.41
CA ALA A 94 1.95 -8.82 0.36
C ALA A 94 2.55 -8.26 1.65
N LEU A 95 3.16 -7.06 1.59
CA LEU A 95 3.68 -6.37 2.76
C LEU A 95 2.58 -6.01 3.76
N THR A 96 1.44 -5.51 3.26
CA THR A 96 0.29 -5.17 4.10
C THR A 96 -0.22 -6.40 4.84
N GLN A 97 -0.38 -7.52 4.14
CA GLN A 97 -0.81 -8.79 4.75
C GLN A 97 0.16 -9.29 5.81
N GLN A 98 1.48 -9.21 5.56
CA GLN A 98 2.49 -9.57 6.55
C GLN A 98 2.39 -8.72 7.81
N VAL A 99 2.30 -7.39 7.65
CA VAL A 99 2.19 -6.45 8.78
C VAL A 99 0.91 -6.73 9.59
N VAL A 100 -0.24 -6.93 8.92
CA VAL A 100 -1.51 -7.24 9.60
C VAL A 100 -1.42 -8.57 10.34
N SER A 101 -0.81 -9.59 9.74
CA SER A 101 -0.63 -10.90 10.38
C SER A 101 0.21 -10.80 11.64
N ASP A 102 1.32 -10.06 11.61
CA ASP A 102 2.19 -9.85 12.77
C ASP A 102 1.50 -9.10 13.90
N VAL A 103 0.75 -8.04 13.56
CA VAL A 103 -0.02 -7.26 14.54
C VAL A 103 -1.06 -8.15 15.22
N ARG A 104 -1.76 -8.97 14.44
CA ARG A 104 -2.75 -9.92 14.97
C ARG A 104 -2.10 -10.95 15.89
N MET A 105 -0.91 -11.44 15.54
CA MET A 105 -0.16 -12.40 16.36
C MET A 105 0.26 -11.79 17.70
N GLN A 106 0.79 -10.57 17.69
CA GLN A 106 1.15 -9.84 18.91
C GLN A 106 -0.06 -9.55 19.80
N ALA A 107 -1.20 -9.20 19.20
CA ALA A 107 -2.43 -8.98 19.94
C ALA A 107 -2.91 -10.27 20.63
N TYR A 108 -2.88 -11.42 19.95
CA TYR A 108 -3.24 -12.70 20.55
C TYR A 108 -2.31 -13.10 21.69
N ASP A 109 -0.99 -12.96 21.51
CA ASP A 109 -0.02 -13.29 22.56
C ASP A 109 -0.22 -12.43 23.82
N HIS A 110 -0.53 -11.15 23.63
CA HIS A 110 -0.88 -10.27 24.75
C HIS A 110 -2.18 -10.68 25.44
N LEU A 111 -3.21 -11.09 24.68
CA LEU A 111 -4.48 -11.56 25.24
C LEU A 111 -4.31 -12.87 26.03
N LEU A 112 -3.44 -13.78 25.58
CA LEU A 112 -3.19 -15.06 26.24
C LEU A 112 -2.35 -14.93 27.51
N THR A 113 -1.55 -13.86 27.64
CA THR A 113 -0.69 -13.60 28.81
C THR A 113 -1.40 -12.81 29.93
N LEU A 114 -2.65 -12.38 29.71
CA LEU A 114 -3.42 -11.62 30.69
C LEU A 114 -3.95 -12.52 31.83
N PRO A 115 -3.68 -12.18 33.11
CA PRO A 115 -4.13 -12.99 34.24
C PRO A 115 -5.65 -13.03 34.34
N VAL A 116 -6.18 -14.20 34.70
CA VAL A 116 -7.63 -14.50 34.83
C VAL A 116 -8.36 -13.52 35.78
N SER A 117 -7.63 -12.87 36.69
CA SER A 117 -8.16 -11.84 37.61
C SER A 117 -8.64 -10.55 36.93
N ARG A 118 -8.28 -10.30 35.65
CA ARG A 118 -8.85 -9.22 34.84
C ARG A 118 -10.20 -9.60 34.20
N PHE A 119 -10.50 -10.89 34.06
CA PHE A 119 -11.75 -11.39 33.48
C PHE A 119 -12.89 -11.52 34.49
N SER A 120 -12.64 -11.32 35.79
CA SER A 120 -13.70 -11.33 36.81
C SER A 120 -14.45 -10.00 36.97
N ASN A 121 -14.03 -8.94 36.27
CA ASN A 121 -14.60 -7.59 36.43
C ASN A 121 -15.34 -7.05 35.19
N GLU A 122 -15.37 -7.75 34.06
CA GLU A 122 -16.17 -7.35 32.88
C GLU A 122 -16.93 -8.55 32.31
N GLN A 123 -18.24 -8.38 32.19
CA GLN A 123 -19.21 -9.40 31.79
C GLN A 123 -18.85 -9.99 30.42
N SER A 124 -18.52 -11.29 30.40
CA SER A 124 -18.00 -12.16 29.33
C SER A 124 -18.65 -12.05 27.91
N GLY A 125 -19.74 -11.29 27.73
CA GLY A 125 -20.51 -11.24 26.49
C GLY A 125 -20.09 -10.19 25.45
N SER A 126 -19.35 -9.13 25.81
CA SER A 126 -19.11 -7.98 24.91
C SER A 126 -17.73 -7.97 24.23
N LEU A 127 -16.77 -8.79 24.68
CA LEU A 127 -15.39 -8.81 24.19
C LEU A 127 -15.21 -9.61 22.89
N SER A 128 -15.92 -10.74 22.75
CA SER A 128 -15.89 -11.59 21.54
C SER A 128 -16.29 -10.83 20.26
N SER A 129 -17.30 -9.96 20.38
CA SER A 129 -17.82 -9.19 19.24
C SER A 129 -16.82 -8.14 18.72
N ARG A 130 -15.96 -7.59 19.58
CA ARG A 130 -15.01 -6.53 19.20
C ARG A 130 -13.72 -7.06 18.56
N VAL A 131 -13.27 -8.26 18.94
CA VAL A 131 -12.05 -8.88 18.38
C VAL A 131 -12.26 -9.41 16.96
N VAL A 132 -13.51 -9.67 16.58
CA VAL A 132 -13.86 -10.15 15.22
C VAL A 132 -14.22 -8.98 14.29
N SER A 133 -14.69 -7.86 14.84
CA SER A 133 -15.26 -6.76 14.06
C SER A 133 -14.33 -5.56 13.83
N ASP A 134 -13.19 -5.48 14.51
CA ASP A 134 -12.18 -4.41 14.37
C ASP A 134 -10.84 -5.00 13.91
#